data_AF-A0A7J9I8G4-F1
#
_entry.id   AF-A0A7J9I8G4-F1
#
_cell.length_a   1.000
_cell.length_b   1.000
_cell.length_c   1.000
_cell.angle_alpha   90.00
_cell.angle_beta   90.00
_cell.angle_gamma   90.00
#
_symmetry.space_group_name_H-M   'P 1'
#
loop_
_entity.id
_entity.type
_entity.pdbx_description
1 polymer ?
#
loop_
_entity_poly.entity_id
_entity_poly.type
_entity_poly.pdbx_seq_one_letter_code
_entity_poly.pdbx_strand_id
1 'polypeptide(L)'
;MKSLLFQLILASFVLSNFDNNVNAGHTSVFVRKEWPSEDIPLDHEVFAVPTGHNAPQQVHITQGDYDGKAVIISWVTPDEPGSSKVQYGTLKGKYEFTAEGKMTNYTFYKYNSGYIHHVLVDGLEYDTKFYYKIGTGDSAREFWFQTPPKIGPDVPYKFGIIGDLGQTYNSLSTLEHYMQSGAQTVLFVGDLSYADRYQYNDVGIRWDSWGRFVEKSTAYHPWIWSAGNHEIEYMPYMVKR
;
A
#
# COMPACT_ATOMS: atom_id res chain seq x y z
N MET A 1 69.79 -2.93 -12.33
CA MET A 1 68.77 -1.92 -11.96
C MET A 1 67.62 -1.81 -12.95
N LYS A 2 67.82 -1.57 -14.25
CA LYS A 2 66.72 -1.41 -15.22
C LYS A 2 65.75 -2.61 -15.34
N SER A 3 66.26 -3.85 -15.27
CA SER A 3 65.44 -5.07 -15.36
C SER A 3 64.55 -5.30 -14.13
N LEU A 4 65.06 -5.01 -12.93
CA LEU A 4 64.30 -5.17 -11.68
C LEU A 4 63.17 -4.15 -11.58
N LEU A 5 63.42 -2.90 -12.00
CA LEU A 5 62.41 -1.85 -12.03
C LEU A 5 61.27 -2.19 -13.01
N PHE A 6 61.61 -2.76 -14.17
CA PHE A 6 60.62 -3.21 -15.15
C PHE A 6 59.75 -4.35 -14.59
N GLN A 7 60.35 -5.32 -13.91
CA GLN A 7 59.62 -6.41 -13.26
C GLN A 7 58.69 -5.92 -12.15
N LEU A 8 59.13 -4.94 -11.36
CA LEU A 8 58.32 -4.34 -10.30
C LEU A 8 57.14 -3.54 -10.85
N ILE A 9 57.34 -2.77 -11.93
CA ILE A 9 56.25 -2.05 -12.61
C ILE A 9 55.24 -3.04 -13.22
N LEU A 10 55.71 -4.11 -13.86
CA LEU A 10 54.84 -5.14 -14.43
C LEU A 10 54.04 -5.86 -13.34
N ALA A 11 54.69 -6.24 -12.23
CA ALA A 11 54.01 -6.87 -11.09
C ALA A 11 52.97 -5.93 -10.44
N SER A 12 53.31 -4.66 -10.27
CA SER A 12 52.38 -3.62 -9.80
C SER A 12 51.18 -3.48 -10.72
N PHE A 13 51.39 -3.46 -12.04
CA PHE A 13 50.31 -3.33 -13.02
C PHE A 13 49.40 -4.55 -13.02
N VAL A 14 49.96 -5.76 -12.90
CA VAL A 14 49.18 -7.00 -12.81
C VAL A 14 48.37 -7.03 -11.51
N LEU A 15 48.98 -6.68 -10.37
CA LEU A 15 48.29 -6.63 -9.07
C LEU A 15 47.18 -5.57 -9.03
N SER A 16 47.38 -4.40 -9.64
CA SER A 16 46.33 -3.36 -9.71
C SER A 16 45.15 -3.71 -10.62
N ASN A 17 45.29 -4.70 -11.51
CA ASN A 17 44.18 -5.20 -12.33
C ASN A 17 43.34 -6.26 -11.60
N PHE A 18 43.81 -6.80 -10.47
CA PHE A 18 43.02 -7.73 -9.63
C PHE A 18 42.08 -7.02 -8.65
N ASP A 19 42.19 -5.70 -8.47
CA ASP A 19 41.28 -4.92 -7.60
C ASP A 19 39.93 -4.59 -8.25
N ASN A 20 39.74 -4.95 -9.53
CA ASN A 20 38.42 -4.91 -10.15
C ASN A 20 37.62 -6.16 -9.74
N ASN A 21 37.17 -6.18 -8.49
CA ASN A 21 36.07 -7.04 -8.04
C ASN A 21 34.78 -6.63 -8.76
N VAL A 22 34.68 -6.96 -10.05
CA VAL A 22 33.43 -6.91 -10.78
C VAL A 22 32.59 -8.06 -10.25
N ASN A 23 31.69 -7.75 -9.31
CA ASN A 23 30.61 -8.65 -8.97
C ASN A 23 29.75 -8.83 -10.22
N ALA A 24 29.95 -9.95 -10.93
CA ALA A 24 29.07 -10.33 -12.02
C ALA A 24 27.65 -10.49 -11.47
N GLY A 25 26.64 -10.12 -12.27
CA GLY A 25 25.25 -10.33 -11.90
C GLY A 25 24.97 -11.83 -11.73
N HIS A 26 24.40 -12.23 -10.59
CA HIS A 26 23.88 -13.57 -10.39
C HIS A 26 22.44 -13.63 -10.90
N THR A 27 22.19 -14.37 -11.98
CA THR A 27 20.82 -14.67 -12.43
C THR A 27 20.30 -15.89 -11.69
N SER A 28 19.13 -15.77 -11.07
CA SER A 28 18.46 -16.89 -10.42
C SER A 28 18.12 -17.99 -11.42
N VAL A 29 18.15 -19.26 -10.97
CA VAL A 29 17.62 -20.40 -11.73
C VAL A 29 16.09 -20.43 -11.78
N PHE A 30 15.44 -19.51 -11.06
CA PHE A 30 13.99 -19.37 -11.07
C PHE A 30 13.48 -19.01 -12.47
N VAL A 31 12.57 -19.83 -12.98
CA VAL A 31 11.85 -19.60 -14.24
C VAL A 31 10.39 -19.31 -13.89
N ARG A 32 9.90 -18.13 -14.27
CA ARG A 32 8.48 -17.78 -14.11
C ARG A 32 7.62 -18.68 -15.01
N LYS A 33 6.37 -18.91 -14.62
CA LYS A 33 5.39 -19.54 -15.52
C LYS A 33 5.25 -18.71 -16.79
N GLU A 34 5.09 -19.39 -17.92
CA GLU A 34 4.94 -18.76 -19.24
C GLU A 34 3.65 -17.95 -19.35
N TRP A 35 2.58 -18.43 -18.72
CA TRP A 35 1.26 -17.82 -18.81
C TRP A 35 1.08 -16.65 -17.82
N PRO A 36 0.36 -15.58 -18.22
CA PRO A 36 -0.02 -14.51 -17.33
C PRO A 36 -0.76 -15.01 -16.09
N SER A 37 -0.64 -14.25 -15.00
CA SER A 37 -1.43 -14.52 -13.80
C SER A 37 -2.88 -14.12 -14.05
N GLU A 38 -3.81 -14.98 -13.69
CA GLU A 38 -5.24 -14.68 -13.78
C GLU A 38 -5.68 -13.84 -12.57
N ASP A 39 -6.51 -12.84 -12.83
CA ASP A 39 -7.15 -12.06 -11.76
C ASP A 39 -8.09 -12.96 -10.97
N ILE A 40 -8.09 -12.76 -9.65
CA ILE A 40 -8.98 -13.50 -8.77
C ILE A 40 -10.44 -13.16 -9.14
N PRO A 41 -11.36 -14.14 -9.18
CA PRO A 41 -12.78 -13.91 -9.39
C PRO A 41 -13.37 -12.97 -8.33
N LEU A 42 -14.33 -12.11 -8.73
CA LEU A 42 -14.90 -11.08 -7.84
C LEU A 42 -15.71 -11.67 -6.66
N ASP A 43 -16.18 -12.90 -6.78
CA ASP A 43 -16.89 -13.66 -5.74
C ASP A 43 -15.96 -14.40 -4.76
N HIS A 44 -14.64 -14.29 -4.95
CA HIS A 44 -13.66 -14.89 -4.05
C HIS A 44 -13.62 -14.20 -2.69
N GLU A 45 -13.39 -14.97 -1.62
CA GLU A 45 -13.43 -14.50 -0.23
C GLU A 45 -12.46 -13.36 0.12
N VAL A 46 -11.35 -13.25 -0.62
CA VAL A 46 -10.36 -12.18 -0.43
C VAL A 46 -10.89 -10.79 -0.80
N PHE A 47 -11.99 -10.74 -1.55
CA PHE A 47 -12.72 -9.51 -1.88
C PHE A 47 -14.03 -9.40 -1.10
N ALA A 48 -14.24 -10.21 -0.06
CA ALA A 48 -15.49 -10.23 0.69
C ALA A 48 -15.86 -8.83 1.23
N VAL A 49 -17.13 -8.47 1.04
CA VAL A 49 -17.67 -7.23 1.58
C VAL A 49 -17.89 -7.41 3.10
N PRO A 50 -17.47 -6.46 3.95
CA PRO A 50 -17.74 -6.50 5.37
C PRO A 50 -19.24 -6.61 5.66
N THR A 51 -19.60 -7.44 6.64
CA THR A 51 -20.99 -7.65 7.04
C THR A 51 -21.53 -6.44 7.80
N GLY A 52 -22.83 -6.16 7.64
CA GLY A 52 -23.51 -5.05 8.31
C GLY A 52 -23.94 -3.98 7.31
N HIS A 53 -25.05 -3.30 7.59
CA HIS A 53 -25.56 -2.25 6.71
C HIS A 53 -24.56 -1.10 6.64
N ASN A 54 -24.21 -0.67 5.44
CA ASN A 54 -23.28 0.43 5.18
C ASN A 54 -21.92 0.29 5.92
N ALA A 55 -21.47 -0.94 6.18
CA ALA A 55 -20.23 -1.20 6.89
C ALA A 55 -19.04 -0.58 6.15
N PRO A 56 -18.15 0.18 6.83
CA PRO A 56 -16.94 0.70 6.23
C PRO A 56 -16.13 -0.42 5.58
N GLN A 57 -15.62 -0.18 4.38
CA GLN A 57 -14.79 -1.12 3.63
C GLN A 57 -13.61 -0.39 2.99
N GLN A 58 -12.67 -1.16 2.44
CA GLN A 58 -11.49 -0.63 1.73
C GLN A 58 -10.65 0.29 2.64
N VAL A 59 -10.54 -0.06 3.91
CA VAL A 59 -9.86 0.77 4.91
C VAL A 59 -8.37 0.83 4.64
N HIS A 60 -7.82 2.04 4.55
CA HIS A 60 -6.41 2.26 4.30
C HIS A 60 -5.89 3.49 5.03
N ILE A 61 -4.63 3.42 5.45
CA ILE A 61 -3.96 4.50 6.16
C ILE A 61 -2.65 4.89 5.45
N THR A 62 -2.28 6.16 5.57
CA THR A 62 -0.97 6.66 5.13
C THR A 62 -0.48 7.75 6.09
N GLN A 63 0.82 8.07 6.05
CA GLN A 63 1.37 9.15 6.87
C GLN A 63 0.72 10.49 6.48
N GLY A 64 0.29 11.26 7.48
CA GLY A 64 -0.49 12.48 7.30
C GLY A 64 0.28 13.79 7.46
N ASP A 65 1.52 13.73 7.91
CA ASP A 65 2.41 14.87 8.11
C ASP A 65 3.83 14.57 7.64
N TYR A 66 4.74 15.54 7.80
CA TYR A 66 6.14 15.36 7.43
C TYR A 66 6.90 14.46 8.41
N ASP A 67 6.58 14.56 9.70
CA ASP A 67 7.41 13.99 10.77
C ASP A 67 6.94 12.62 11.28
N GLY A 68 5.75 12.14 10.88
CA GLY A 68 5.18 10.87 11.35
C GLY A 68 4.31 10.99 12.60
N LYS A 69 3.87 12.22 12.95
CA LYS A 69 2.93 12.49 14.04
C LYS A 69 1.47 12.60 13.58
N ALA A 70 1.20 12.33 12.32
CA ALA A 70 -0.16 12.25 11.81
C ALA A 70 -0.37 11.06 10.87
N VAL A 71 -1.61 10.61 10.79
CA VAL A 71 -2.07 9.55 9.89
C VAL A 71 -3.35 10.01 9.22
N ILE A 72 -3.44 9.82 7.90
CA ILE A 72 -4.69 9.95 7.16
C ILE A 72 -5.35 8.57 7.14
N ILE A 73 -6.56 8.49 7.68
CA ILE A 73 -7.39 7.28 7.68
C ILE A 73 -8.49 7.46 6.65
N SER A 74 -8.61 6.47 5.77
CA SER A 74 -9.53 6.50 4.64
C SER A 74 -10.33 5.21 4.54
N TRP A 75 -11.58 5.31 4.10
CA TRP A 75 -12.47 4.17 3.87
C TRP A 75 -13.62 4.55 2.92
N VAL A 76 -14.38 3.55 2.50
CA VAL A 76 -15.60 3.71 1.70
C VAL A 76 -16.81 3.22 2.48
N THR A 77 -17.91 3.97 2.47
CA THR A 77 -19.24 3.44 2.81
C THR A 77 -20.05 3.23 1.51
N PRO A 78 -20.63 2.04 1.29
CA PRO A 78 -21.19 1.68 -0.03
C PRO A 78 -22.60 2.23 -0.30
N ASP A 79 -23.44 2.36 0.73
CA ASP A 79 -24.89 2.53 0.57
C ASP A 79 -25.35 3.97 0.82
N GLU A 80 -24.78 4.62 1.84
CA GLU A 80 -25.15 5.98 2.27
C GLU A 80 -23.92 6.77 2.76
N PRO A 81 -23.97 8.12 2.79
CA PRO A 81 -22.83 8.98 3.11
C PRO A 81 -22.11 8.67 4.42
N GLY A 82 -22.79 8.10 5.42
CA GLY A 82 -22.17 7.78 6.71
C GLY A 82 -21.58 8.98 7.44
N SER A 83 -20.70 8.72 8.40
CA SER A 83 -20.03 9.73 9.22
C SER A 83 -18.53 9.73 8.96
N SER A 84 -17.95 10.88 8.57
CA SER A 84 -16.49 11.08 8.45
C SER A 84 -15.84 11.34 9.81
N LYS A 85 -16.06 10.45 10.78
CA LYS A 85 -15.52 10.57 12.13
C LYS A 85 -14.67 9.35 12.46
N VAL A 86 -13.49 9.61 13.02
CA VAL A 86 -12.62 8.58 13.59
C VAL A 86 -12.58 8.80 15.09
N GLN A 87 -12.94 7.76 15.85
CA GLN A 87 -12.68 7.73 17.29
C GLN A 87 -11.37 6.96 17.51
N TYR A 88 -10.44 7.48 18.33
CA TYR A 88 -9.16 6.82 18.54
C TYR A 88 -8.63 6.97 19.98
N GLY A 89 -7.70 6.09 20.35
CA GLY A 89 -7.06 6.07 21.66
C GLY A 89 -5.95 5.02 21.72
N THR A 90 -5.21 4.97 22.82
CA THR A 90 -4.09 4.03 23.02
C THR A 90 -4.53 2.69 23.61
N LEU A 91 -5.79 2.57 24.03
CA LEU A 91 -6.36 1.37 24.62
C LEU A 91 -7.50 0.83 23.75
N LYS A 92 -7.47 -0.48 23.48
CA LYS A 92 -8.51 -1.17 22.71
C LYS A 92 -9.88 -0.97 23.35
N GLY A 93 -10.88 -0.62 22.54
CA GLY A 93 -12.25 -0.33 23.01
C GLY A 93 -12.41 0.94 23.86
N LYS A 94 -11.37 1.77 24.03
CA LYS A 94 -11.43 3.06 24.72
C LYS A 94 -10.88 4.16 23.82
N TYR A 95 -11.79 4.99 23.32
CA TYR A 95 -11.45 6.07 22.40
C TYR A 95 -11.68 7.42 23.08
N GLU A 96 -10.59 8.03 23.52
CA GLU A 96 -10.60 9.29 24.27
C GLU A 96 -10.64 10.51 23.34
N PHE A 97 -10.26 10.30 22.07
CA PHE A 97 -10.15 11.35 21.07
C PHE A 97 -11.06 11.09 19.88
N THR A 98 -11.43 12.16 19.19
CA THR A 98 -12.21 12.09 17.95
C THR A 98 -11.63 13.08 16.95
N ALA A 99 -11.50 12.65 15.70
CA ALA A 99 -11.16 13.49 14.56
C ALA A 99 -12.30 13.47 13.55
N GLU A 100 -12.52 14.60 12.88
CA GLU A 100 -13.51 14.73 11.81
C GLU A 100 -12.80 15.02 10.50
N GLY A 101 -13.32 14.49 9.40
CA GLY A 101 -12.76 14.71 8.08
C GLY A 101 -13.84 14.98 7.04
N LYS A 102 -13.49 14.70 5.79
CA LYS A 102 -14.34 15.01 4.64
C LYS A 102 -14.76 13.74 3.93
N MET A 103 -15.93 13.82 3.29
CA MET A 103 -16.41 12.80 2.37
C MET A 103 -16.38 13.38 0.96
N THR A 104 -15.99 12.54 0.01
CA THR A 104 -16.05 12.80 -1.42
C THR A 104 -16.59 11.57 -2.15
N ASN A 105 -16.95 11.73 -3.40
CA ASN A 105 -17.22 10.63 -4.32
C ASN A 105 -16.80 11.06 -5.73
N TYR A 106 -16.74 10.10 -6.63
CA TYR A 106 -16.45 10.37 -8.03
C TYR A 106 -17.32 9.51 -8.94
N THR A 107 -17.44 9.99 -10.18
CA THR A 107 -18.06 9.25 -11.26
C THR A 107 -17.00 9.01 -12.32
N PHE A 108 -16.85 7.76 -12.74
CA PHE A 108 -16.00 7.37 -13.85
C PHE A 108 -16.86 6.69 -14.91
N TYR A 109 -17.21 7.44 -15.95
CA TYR A 109 -18.20 7.02 -16.95
C TYR A 109 -19.55 6.64 -16.33
N LYS A 110 -19.89 5.35 -16.34
CA LYS A 110 -21.14 4.81 -15.79
C LYS A 110 -20.98 4.30 -14.36
N TYR A 111 -19.75 4.19 -13.86
CA TYR A 111 -19.47 3.84 -12.49
C TYR A 111 -19.61 5.09 -11.61
N ASN A 112 -20.29 4.92 -10.48
CA ASN A 112 -20.29 5.87 -9.39
C ASN A 112 -19.65 5.19 -8.19
N SER A 113 -18.68 5.86 -7.57
CA SER A 113 -18.08 5.35 -6.34
C SER A 113 -19.09 5.32 -5.20
N GLY A 114 -18.78 4.54 -4.17
CA GLY A 114 -19.34 4.78 -2.84
C GLY A 114 -18.89 6.13 -2.27
N TYR A 115 -19.17 6.34 -0.99
CA TYR A 115 -18.80 7.55 -0.28
C TYR A 115 -17.42 7.37 0.35
N ILE A 116 -16.44 8.13 -0.13
CA ILE A 116 -15.03 8.01 0.22
C ILE A 116 -14.73 9.01 1.33
N HIS A 117 -14.23 8.52 2.45
CA HIS A 117 -13.91 9.33 3.61
C HIS A 117 -12.40 9.50 3.75
N HIS A 118 -11.98 10.70 4.15
CA HIS A 118 -10.60 10.99 4.52
C HIS A 118 -10.57 11.81 5.81
N VAL A 119 -9.92 11.27 6.83
CA VAL A 119 -9.79 11.91 8.15
C VAL A 119 -8.31 12.02 8.52
N LEU A 120 -7.84 13.24 8.76
CA LEU A 120 -6.50 13.48 9.31
C LEU A 120 -6.58 13.34 10.83
N VAL A 121 -5.77 12.44 11.38
CA VAL A 121 -5.53 12.32 12.82
C VAL A 121 -4.11 12.79 13.08
N ASP A 122 -3.95 13.90 13.78
CA ASP A 122 -2.66 14.54 14.04
C ASP A 122 -2.34 14.63 15.53
N GLY A 123 -1.18 15.21 15.86
CA GLY A 123 -0.75 15.39 17.24
C GLY A 123 -0.39 14.07 17.96
N LEU A 124 -0.11 13.01 17.21
CA LEU A 124 0.14 11.68 17.76
C LEU A 124 1.53 11.57 18.39
N GLU A 125 1.64 10.78 19.45
CA GLU A 125 2.92 10.43 20.05
C GLU A 125 3.67 9.43 19.16
N TYR A 126 5.00 9.52 19.14
CA TYR A 126 5.87 8.58 18.43
C TYR A 126 5.84 7.19 19.08
N ASP A 127 6.20 6.17 18.31
CA ASP A 127 6.34 4.77 18.74
C ASP A 127 5.18 4.28 19.62
N THR A 128 3.96 4.69 19.27
CA THR A 128 2.77 4.46 20.07
C THR A 128 1.74 3.73 19.23
N LYS A 129 1.19 2.66 19.79
CA LYS A 129 0.08 1.92 19.20
C LYS A 129 -1.24 2.63 19.50
N PHE A 130 -1.96 2.99 18.45
CA PHE A 130 -3.29 3.57 18.52
C PHE A 130 -4.32 2.57 17.98
N TYR A 131 -5.47 2.50 18.65
CA TYR A 131 -6.68 1.86 18.16
C TYR A 131 -7.59 2.93 17.60
N TYR A 132 -8.25 2.63 16.49
CA TYR A 132 -9.21 3.54 15.89
C TYR A 132 -10.48 2.80 15.47
N LYS A 133 -11.61 3.51 15.55
CA LYS A 133 -12.93 3.01 15.22
C LYS A 133 -13.61 3.96 14.24
N ILE A 134 -14.22 3.36 13.22
CA ILE A 134 -14.95 4.04 12.14
C ILE A 134 -16.31 3.38 11.94
N GLY A 135 -17.23 4.11 11.32
CA GLY A 135 -18.62 3.69 11.16
C GLY A 135 -19.44 3.84 12.45
N THR A 136 -20.70 3.47 12.38
CA THR A 136 -21.68 3.69 13.45
C THR A 136 -22.47 2.41 13.74
N GLY A 137 -23.05 2.34 14.95
CA GLY A 137 -23.88 1.22 15.37
C GLY A 137 -23.18 -0.13 15.29
N ASP A 138 -23.94 -1.15 14.88
CA ASP A 138 -23.47 -2.54 14.76
C ASP A 138 -22.50 -2.76 13.59
N SER A 139 -22.45 -1.83 12.64
CA SER A 139 -21.55 -1.86 11.48
C SER A 139 -20.20 -1.18 11.75
N ALA A 140 -19.98 -0.65 12.96
CA ALA A 140 -18.73 0.01 13.30
C ALA A 140 -17.56 -0.99 13.39
N ARG A 141 -16.41 -0.62 12.85
CA ARG A 141 -15.23 -1.49 12.75
C ARG A 141 -14.06 -0.88 13.52
N GLU A 142 -13.30 -1.74 14.21
CA GLU A 142 -12.11 -1.36 14.98
C GLU A 142 -10.85 -1.90 14.31
N PHE A 143 -9.82 -1.06 14.27
CA PHE A 143 -8.49 -1.34 13.75
C PHE A 143 -7.43 -0.76 14.67
N TRP A 144 -6.16 -0.89 14.29
CA TRP A 144 -5.05 -0.27 15.01
C TRP A 144 -3.91 0.06 14.06
N PHE A 145 -3.06 1.01 14.44
CA PHE A 145 -1.79 1.28 13.77
C PHE A 145 -0.74 1.64 14.83
N GLN A 146 0.54 1.69 14.43
CA GLN A 146 1.62 2.16 15.27
C GLN A 146 2.33 3.32 14.58
N THR A 147 2.47 4.44 15.28
CA THR A 147 3.25 5.58 14.78
C THR A 147 4.73 5.21 14.72
N PRO A 148 5.51 5.79 13.78
CA PRO A 148 6.93 5.52 13.69
C PRO A 148 7.67 6.01 14.94
N PRO A 149 8.88 5.48 15.21
CA PRO A 149 9.78 6.08 16.18
C PRO A 149 10.14 7.51 15.79
N LYS A 150 10.51 8.31 16.78
CA LYS A 150 10.95 9.70 16.57
C LYS A 150 12.14 9.72 15.60
N ILE A 151 12.13 10.66 14.65
CA ILE A 151 13.19 10.83 13.64
C ILE A 151 14.56 10.97 14.30
N GLY A 152 15.54 10.23 13.78
CA GLY A 152 16.93 10.26 14.22
C GLY A 152 17.85 9.48 13.28
N PRO A 153 19.17 9.74 13.33
CA PRO A 153 20.13 9.17 12.39
C PRO A 153 20.28 7.65 12.49
N ASP A 154 20.09 7.09 13.68
CA ASP A 154 20.31 5.66 13.97
C ASP A 154 19.02 4.91 14.29
N VAL A 155 17.88 5.44 13.84
CA VAL A 155 16.56 4.89 14.15
C VAL A 155 16.24 3.74 13.18
N PRO A 156 16.12 2.50 13.65
CA PRO A 156 15.81 1.38 12.77
C PRO A 156 14.37 1.46 12.31
N TYR A 157 14.15 1.20 11.03
CA TYR A 157 12.82 1.10 10.45
C TYR A 157 12.84 0.12 9.27
N LYS A 158 11.83 -0.75 9.17
CA LYS A 158 11.75 -1.73 8.08
C LYS A 158 10.64 -1.34 7.11
N PHE A 159 11.02 -0.95 5.91
CA PHE A 159 10.11 -0.74 4.79
C PHE A 159 9.92 -2.02 3.97
N GLY A 160 8.67 -2.35 3.67
CA GLY A 160 8.34 -3.23 2.56
C GLY A 160 8.30 -2.42 1.27
N ILE A 161 8.73 -3.00 0.16
CA ILE A 161 8.67 -2.34 -1.15
C ILE A 161 7.84 -3.24 -2.06
N ILE A 162 6.73 -2.71 -2.55
CA ILE A 162 5.78 -3.42 -3.43
C ILE A 162 5.47 -2.49 -4.59
N GLY A 163 5.42 -3.02 -5.80
CA GLY A 163 4.93 -2.34 -6.99
C GLY A 163 4.13 -3.31 -7.83
N ASP A 164 3.34 -2.79 -8.76
CA ASP A 164 2.70 -3.59 -9.81
C ASP A 164 1.87 -4.73 -9.22
N LEU A 165 1.12 -4.44 -8.14
CA LEU A 165 0.54 -5.50 -7.31
C LEU A 165 -0.61 -6.20 -8.05
N GLY A 166 -1.59 -5.45 -8.54
CA GLY A 166 -2.82 -6.02 -9.08
C GLY A 166 -3.57 -6.89 -8.08
N GLN A 167 -4.38 -7.83 -8.58
CA GLN A 167 -5.31 -8.61 -7.76
C GLN A 167 -5.44 -10.08 -8.21
N THR A 168 -4.29 -10.69 -8.47
CA THR A 168 -4.12 -12.10 -8.87
C THR A 168 -3.77 -12.99 -7.67
N TYR A 169 -3.74 -14.31 -7.85
CA TYR A 169 -3.22 -15.22 -6.81
C TYR A 169 -1.74 -14.97 -6.46
N ASN A 170 -0.94 -14.49 -7.41
CA ASN A 170 0.44 -14.09 -7.14
C ASN A 170 0.48 -12.80 -6.33
N SER A 171 -0.42 -11.85 -6.61
CA SER A 171 -0.59 -10.62 -5.82
C SER A 171 -0.93 -10.96 -4.36
N LEU A 172 -1.85 -11.91 -4.16
CA LEU A 172 -2.20 -12.43 -2.83
C LEU A 172 -0.99 -13.02 -2.12
N SER A 173 -0.23 -13.88 -2.81
CA SER A 173 0.99 -14.47 -2.25
C SER A 173 2.04 -13.42 -1.87
N THR A 174 2.27 -12.41 -2.72
CA THR A 174 3.18 -11.30 -2.43
C THR A 174 2.76 -10.53 -1.18
N LEU A 175 1.46 -10.20 -1.07
CA LEU A 175 0.92 -9.50 0.10
C LEU A 175 1.08 -10.33 1.38
N GLU A 176 0.84 -11.64 1.33
CA GLU A 176 0.99 -12.54 2.47
C GLU A 176 2.45 -12.68 2.92
N HIS A 177 3.41 -12.74 1.99
CA HIS A 177 4.84 -12.71 2.33
C HIS A 177 5.24 -11.38 2.95
N TYR A 178 4.72 -10.25 2.45
CA TYR A 178 4.94 -8.95 3.08
C TYR A 178 4.41 -8.93 4.52
N MET A 179 3.20 -9.43 4.77
CA MET A 179 2.60 -9.46 6.11
C MET A 179 3.42 -10.30 7.10
N GLN A 180 4.22 -11.27 6.62
CA GLN A 180 5.12 -12.09 7.44
C GLN A 180 6.53 -11.50 7.58
N SER A 181 6.87 -10.45 6.84
CA SER A 181 8.24 -9.89 6.79
C SER A 181 8.64 -9.07 8.03
N GLY A 182 7.66 -8.67 8.85
CA GLY A 182 7.82 -7.74 9.97
C GLY A 182 8.09 -6.29 9.54
N ALA A 183 7.85 -5.95 8.27
CA ALA A 183 7.89 -4.57 7.81
C ALA A 183 6.74 -3.74 8.39
N GLN A 184 7.01 -2.45 8.63
CA GLN A 184 6.13 -1.54 9.36
C GLN A 184 5.35 -0.60 8.42
N THR A 185 5.88 -0.35 7.23
CA THR A 185 5.31 0.55 6.22
C THR A 185 5.65 0.03 4.84
N VAL A 186 4.73 0.21 3.88
CA VAL A 186 4.98 -0.10 2.47
C VAL A 186 5.35 1.18 1.73
N LEU A 187 6.44 1.13 0.98
CA LEU A 187 6.66 2.04 -0.14
C LEU A 187 6.04 1.39 -1.38
N PHE A 188 4.90 1.93 -1.83
CA PHE A 188 4.17 1.40 -2.96
C PHE A 188 4.54 2.16 -4.23
N VAL A 189 5.18 1.50 -5.19
CA VAL A 189 5.86 2.17 -6.32
C VAL A 189 5.02 2.26 -7.60
N GLY A 190 3.70 2.30 -7.47
CA GLY A 190 2.75 2.49 -8.58
C GLY A 190 2.13 1.20 -9.10
N ASP A 191 1.15 1.36 -10.00
CA ASP A 191 0.36 0.30 -10.61
C ASP A 191 -0.37 -0.57 -9.56
N LEU A 192 -1.43 0.01 -9.01
CA LEU A 192 -2.16 -0.54 -7.86
C LEU A 192 -3.07 -1.69 -8.29
N SER A 193 -4.20 -1.37 -8.93
CA SER A 193 -5.32 -2.31 -9.13
C SER A 193 -5.33 -2.99 -10.49
N TYR A 194 -4.69 -2.37 -11.50
CA TYR A 194 -4.84 -2.70 -12.93
C TYR A 194 -6.30 -2.69 -13.41
N ALA A 195 -7.14 -1.85 -12.80
CA ALA A 195 -8.55 -1.67 -13.15
C ALA A 195 -8.76 -1.19 -14.60
N ASP A 196 -7.81 -0.45 -15.16
CA ASP A 196 -7.82 0.05 -16.55
C ASP A 196 -7.75 -1.06 -17.62
N ARG A 197 -7.49 -2.32 -17.22
CA ARG A 197 -7.62 -3.50 -18.09
C ARG A 197 -9.07 -3.92 -18.34
N TYR A 198 -10.01 -3.35 -17.58
CA TYR A 198 -11.44 -3.64 -17.66
C TYR A 198 -12.20 -2.53 -18.38
N GLN A 199 -13.50 -2.70 -18.56
CA GLN A 199 -14.34 -1.75 -19.29
C GLN A 199 -15.57 -1.36 -18.49
N TYR A 200 -16.06 -0.14 -18.73
CA TYR A 200 -17.28 0.39 -18.13
C TYR A 200 -17.24 0.35 -16.59
N ASN A 201 -18.24 -0.29 -15.97
CA ASN A 201 -18.34 -0.32 -14.51
C ASN A 201 -17.26 -1.20 -13.87
N ASP A 202 -16.73 -2.15 -14.62
CA ASP A 202 -15.75 -3.10 -14.09
C ASP A 202 -14.43 -2.43 -13.70
N VAL A 203 -14.12 -1.25 -14.28
CA VAL A 203 -12.98 -0.43 -13.86
C VAL A 203 -13.13 -0.04 -12.38
N GLY A 204 -14.24 0.61 -12.02
CA GLY A 204 -14.48 0.99 -10.63
C GLY A 204 -14.66 -0.22 -9.69
N ILE A 205 -15.35 -1.27 -10.15
CA ILE A 205 -15.52 -2.50 -9.36
C ILE A 205 -14.16 -3.15 -9.03
N ARG A 206 -13.19 -3.08 -9.95
CA ARG A 206 -11.83 -3.61 -9.74
C ARG A 206 -10.99 -2.75 -8.80
N TRP A 207 -11.24 -1.46 -8.71
CA TRP A 207 -10.71 -0.63 -7.61
C TRP A 207 -11.33 -1.03 -6.28
N ASP A 208 -12.65 -1.20 -6.22
CA ASP A 208 -13.35 -1.57 -5.00
C ASP A 208 -12.89 -2.94 -4.45
N SER A 209 -12.74 -3.93 -5.33
CA SER A 209 -12.22 -5.25 -4.95
C SER A 209 -10.77 -5.18 -4.48
N TRP A 210 -9.91 -4.42 -5.19
CA TRP A 210 -8.52 -4.23 -4.78
C TRP A 210 -8.41 -3.58 -3.40
N GLY A 211 -9.22 -2.54 -3.14
CA GLY A 211 -9.27 -1.88 -1.82
C GLY A 211 -9.66 -2.85 -0.70
N ARG A 212 -10.65 -3.73 -0.92
CA ARG A 212 -11.01 -4.78 0.06
C ARG A 212 -9.90 -5.82 0.23
N PHE A 213 -9.21 -6.17 -0.85
CA PHE A 213 -8.12 -7.13 -0.84
C PHE A 213 -6.91 -6.68 -0.04
N VAL A 214 -6.48 -5.42 -0.19
CA VAL A 214 -5.30 -4.90 0.53
C VAL A 214 -5.61 -4.42 1.95
N GLU A 215 -6.89 -4.27 2.31
CA GLU A 215 -7.35 -3.79 3.64
C GLU A 215 -6.70 -4.55 4.80
N LYS A 216 -6.49 -5.86 4.64
CA LYS A 216 -5.83 -6.72 5.64
C LYS A 216 -4.40 -6.27 6.00
N SER A 217 -3.78 -5.44 5.16
CA SER A 217 -2.55 -4.72 5.45
C SER A 217 -2.77 -3.22 5.63
N THR A 218 -3.46 -2.55 4.70
CA THR A 218 -3.49 -1.08 4.64
C THR A 218 -4.27 -0.46 5.79
N ALA A 219 -5.16 -1.20 6.45
CA ALA A 219 -5.85 -0.72 7.64
C ALA A 219 -4.95 -0.67 8.89
N TYR A 220 -3.77 -1.31 8.84
CA TYR A 220 -2.87 -1.49 9.98
C TYR A 220 -1.48 -0.89 9.77
N HIS A 221 -0.94 -1.00 8.56
CA HIS A 221 0.37 -0.48 8.19
C HIS A 221 0.20 0.67 7.18
N PRO A 222 0.87 1.82 7.37
CA PRO A 222 0.86 2.88 6.36
C PRO A 222 1.43 2.38 5.05
N TRP A 223 0.76 2.71 3.95
CA TRP A 223 1.31 2.56 2.59
C TRP A 223 1.56 3.97 2.04
N ILE A 224 2.76 4.20 1.53
CA ILE A 224 3.17 5.46 0.89
C ILE A 224 2.98 5.29 -0.61
N TRP A 225 2.11 6.10 -1.18
CA TRP A 225 1.59 5.90 -2.52
C TRP A 225 2.43 6.62 -3.59
N SER A 226 2.74 5.90 -4.66
CA SER A 226 3.18 6.47 -5.94
C SER A 226 2.15 6.16 -7.01
N ALA A 227 2.01 7.03 -8.00
CA ALA A 227 1.17 6.76 -9.16
C ALA A 227 2.00 6.12 -10.28
N GLY A 228 1.56 4.97 -10.78
CA GLY A 228 2.09 4.33 -11.98
C GLY A 228 1.35 4.77 -13.23
N ASN A 229 1.62 4.13 -14.37
CA ASN A 229 0.93 4.44 -15.61
C ASN A 229 -0.50 3.87 -15.64
N HIS A 230 -0.78 2.80 -14.90
CA HIS A 230 -2.12 2.22 -14.81
C HIS A 230 -3.11 3.10 -14.02
N GLU A 231 -2.63 4.09 -13.27
CA GLU A 231 -3.45 5.10 -12.57
C GLU A 231 -3.80 6.31 -13.45
N ILE A 232 -3.29 6.42 -14.68
CA ILE A 232 -3.60 7.54 -15.59
C ILE A 232 -5.05 7.46 -16.09
N GLU A 233 -5.53 6.24 -16.36
CA GLU A 233 -6.92 5.93 -16.76
C GLU A 233 -7.47 6.78 -17.92
N TYR A 234 -6.62 7.11 -18.90
CA TYR A 234 -7.05 7.79 -20.11
C TYR A 234 -7.73 6.82 -21.10
N MET A 235 -9.06 6.73 -21.02
CA MET A 235 -9.86 5.71 -21.75
C MET A 235 -10.92 6.31 -22.69
N PRO A 236 -10.55 7.14 -23.70
CA PRO A 236 -11.50 7.92 -24.50
C PRO A 236 -12.55 7.09 -25.27
N TYR A 237 -12.29 5.80 -25.49
CA TYR A 237 -13.21 4.87 -26.16
C TYR A 237 -14.42 4.45 -25.31
N MET A 238 -14.41 4.73 -24.00
CA MET A 238 -15.52 4.42 -23.10
C MET A 238 -16.67 5.44 -23.19
N VAL A 239 -16.43 6.62 -23.79
CA VAL A 239 -17.47 7.61 -24.13
C VAL A 239 -18.11 7.22 -25.48
N LYS A 240 -18.78 6.06 -25.58
CA LYS A 240 -19.54 5.81 -26.82
C LYS A 240 -20.65 6.86 -26.96
N ARG A 241 -20.58 7.59 -28.09
CA ARG A 241 -21.53 8.62 -28.57
C ARG A 241 -22.98 8.17 -28.50
#